data_AF-A0A6N8Z3H5-F1
#
_entry.id   AF-A0A6N8Z3H5-F1
#
_cell.length_a   1.000
_cell.length_b   1.000
_cell.length_c   1.000
_cell.angle_alpha   90.00
_cell.angle_beta   90.00
_cell.angle_gamma   90.00
#
_symmetry.space_group_name_H-M   'P 1'
#
loop_
_entity.id
_entity.type
_entity.pdbx_description
1 polymer ?
#
loop_
_entity_poly.entity_id
_entity_poly.type
_entity_poly.pdbx_seq_one_letter_code
_entity_poly.pdbx_strand_id
1 'polypeptide(L)'
;MLYEVEVNDGGNSPLALDRVFDLLEDPRPINRVVTANLSGEDAWCQVTGWDDDGPCQAMAALAEDSGDGVILLVYGGSEGIRLKADDDTATWDLDNSGQWGEPCLMLDKATNYS
;
A
#
# COMPACT_ATOMS: atom_id res chain seq x y z
N MET A 1 7.04 -5.94 -16.41
CA MET A 1 8.12 -6.47 -15.55
C MET A 1 7.46 -7.26 -14.46
N LEU A 2 7.73 -8.57 -14.34
CA LEU A 2 7.12 -9.36 -13.28
C LEU A 2 7.68 -8.93 -11.92
N TYR A 3 6.80 -8.60 -10.99
CA TYR A 3 7.12 -8.25 -9.62
C TYR A 3 6.27 -9.09 -8.68
N GLU A 4 6.93 -9.71 -7.71
CA GLU A 4 6.30 -10.55 -6.70
C GLU A 4 6.06 -9.70 -5.45
N VAL A 5 4.80 -9.62 -5.03
CA VAL A 5 4.40 -9.05 -3.75
C VAL A 5 4.18 -10.21 -2.80
N GLU A 6 5.13 -10.37 -1.88
CA GLU A 6 5.09 -11.34 -0.79
C GLU A 6 4.95 -10.57 0.53
N VAL A 7 3.84 -10.80 1.24
CA VAL A 7 3.51 -10.16 2.51
C VAL A 7 3.14 -11.23 3.52
N ASN A 8 3.75 -11.16 4.69
CA ASN A 8 3.42 -11.95 5.86
C ASN A 8 2.24 -11.33 6.60
N ASP A 9 1.36 -12.16 7.17
CA ASP A 9 0.33 -11.68 8.09
C ASP A 9 0.88 -11.40 9.48
N GLY A 10 0.18 -10.54 10.21
CA GLY A 10 0.58 -10.14 11.56
C GLY A 10 1.54 -8.94 11.55
N GLY A 11 1.72 -8.34 12.73
CA GLY A 11 2.45 -7.09 12.88
C GLY A 11 1.66 -5.92 12.27
N ASN A 12 1.92 -5.62 11.00
CA ASN A 12 1.24 -4.57 10.24
C ASN A 12 0.03 -5.08 9.43
N SER A 13 0.24 -6.04 8.52
CA SER A 13 -0.81 -6.48 7.58
C SER A 13 -1.80 -7.44 8.24
N PRO A 14 -3.13 -7.26 8.03
CA PRO A 14 -4.13 -8.19 8.54
C PRO A 14 -4.16 -9.53 7.78
N LEU A 15 -3.54 -9.60 6.60
CA LEU A 15 -3.59 -10.75 5.69
C LEU A 15 -2.23 -11.00 5.03
N ALA A 16 -1.91 -12.26 4.83
CA ALA A 16 -0.78 -12.66 4.01
C ALA A 16 -1.16 -12.56 2.53
N LEU A 17 -0.20 -12.20 1.68
CA LEU A 17 -0.38 -12.12 0.24
C LEU A 17 0.85 -12.69 -0.45
N ASP A 18 0.63 -13.59 -1.40
CA ASP A 18 1.65 -14.05 -2.32
C ASP A 18 1.03 -13.94 -3.73
N ARG A 19 1.48 -12.92 -4.48
CA ARG A 19 0.96 -12.63 -5.81
C ARG A 19 2.03 -11.99 -6.70
N VAL A 20 2.09 -12.45 -7.94
CA VAL A 20 2.90 -11.83 -8.99
C VAL A 20 2.05 -10.88 -9.82
N PHE A 21 2.56 -9.67 -10.04
CA PHE A 21 1.99 -8.64 -10.89
C PHE A 21 2.90 -8.38 -12.09
N ASP A 22 2.32 -8.07 -13.25
CA ASP A 22 3.10 -7.56 -14.40
C ASP A 22 3.09 -6.03 -14.41
N LEU A 23 4.19 -5.43 -13.94
CA LEU A 23 4.35 -3.99 -13.88
C LEU A 23 4.54 -3.40 -15.29
N LEU A 24 3.77 -2.36 -15.59
CA LEU A 24 3.78 -1.65 -16.87
C LEU A 24 4.76 -0.47 -16.91
N GLU A 25 5.30 -0.09 -15.76
CA GLU A 25 6.28 0.97 -15.61
C GLU A 25 7.24 0.69 -14.44
N ASP A 26 8.33 1.46 -14.36
CA ASP A 26 9.22 1.42 -13.21
C ASP A 26 8.50 1.97 -11.96
N PRO A 27 8.56 1.25 -10.83
CA PRO A 27 7.99 1.72 -9.57
C PRO A 27 8.54 3.07 -9.12
N ARG A 28 7.67 3.87 -8.54
CA ARG A 28 8.01 5.18 -7.98
C ARG A 28 7.74 5.21 -6.47
N PRO A 29 8.60 5.84 -5.68
CA PRO A 29 8.32 6.05 -4.27
C PRO A 29 7.09 6.94 -4.12
N ILE A 30 6.21 6.59 -3.19
CA ILE A 30 5.05 7.39 -2.83
C ILE A 30 4.94 7.54 -1.32
N ASN A 31 4.33 8.64 -0.89
CA ASN A 31 4.09 8.92 0.52
C ASN A 31 2.61 9.21 0.80
N ARG A 32 1.80 9.46 -0.24
CA ARG A 32 0.36 9.71 -0.12
C ARG A 32 -0.40 9.08 -1.28
N VAL A 33 -1.61 8.62 -1.00
CA VAL A 33 -2.52 8.05 -2.01
C VAL A 33 -3.98 8.35 -1.63
N VAL A 34 -4.84 8.52 -2.63
CA VAL A 34 -6.29 8.56 -2.40
C VAL A 34 -6.80 7.12 -2.31
N THR A 35 -7.34 6.74 -1.16
CA THR A 35 -7.92 5.41 -0.94
C THR A 35 -8.98 5.47 0.17
N ALA A 36 -9.67 4.35 0.40
CA ALA A 36 -10.65 4.23 1.47
C ALA A 36 -9.98 4.43 2.84
N ASN A 37 -10.48 5.40 3.60
CA ASN A 37 -10.11 5.58 5.00
C ASN A 37 -10.81 4.55 5.91
N LEU A 38 -10.60 4.64 7.23
CA LEU A 38 -11.27 3.77 8.22
C LEU A 38 -12.81 3.85 8.21
N SER A 39 -13.39 4.90 7.65
CA SER A 39 -14.84 5.05 7.46
C SER A 39 -15.34 4.49 6.12
N GLY A 40 -14.44 4.01 5.26
CA GLY A 40 -14.74 3.52 3.92
C GLY A 40 -14.92 4.61 2.86
N GLU A 41 -14.53 5.85 3.16
CA GLU A 41 -14.62 6.99 2.23
C GLU A 41 -13.28 7.23 1.54
N ASP A 42 -13.31 7.52 0.24
CA ASP A 42 -12.11 7.89 -0.51
C ASP A 42 -11.56 9.23 -0.01
N ALA A 43 -10.37 9.18 0.58
CA ALA A 43 -9.68 10.34 1.11
C ALA A 43 -8.18 10.24 0.86
N TRP A 44 -7.49 11.38 0.91
CA TRP A 44 -6.04 11.35 0.99
C TRP A 44 -5.61 10.65 2.28
N CYS A 45 -4.72 9.68 2.12
CA CYS A 45 -4.07 8.97 3.21
C CYS A 45 -2.55 9.08 3.01
N GLN A 46 -1.83 9.26 4.11
CA GLN A 46 -0.39 9.01 4.13
C GLN A 46 -0.16 7.50 4.04
N VAL A 47 0.90 7.07 3.37
CA VAL A 47 1.26 5.67 3.20
C VAL A 47 2.77 5.47 3.36
N THR A 48 3.15 4.37 3.99
CA THR A 48 4.52 3.88 4.12
C THR A 48 4.53 2.37 3.91
N GLY A 49 5.64 1.79 3.48
CA GLY A 49 5.83 0.35 3.56
C GLY A 49 6.12 -0.08 5.01
N TRP A 50 5.96 -1.36 5.31
CA TRP A 50 6.36 -1.93 6.59
C TRP A 50 7.14 -3.22 6.38
N ASP A 51 8.32 -3.29 6.98
CA ASP A 51 9.15 -4.49 7.12
C ASP A 51 9.25 -4.89 8.59
N ASP A 52 9.86 -6.04 8.87
CA ASP A 52 10.14 -6.53 10.23
C ASP A 52 10.92 -5.50 11.09
N ASP A 53 11.74 -4.65 10.46
CA ASP A 53 12.53 -3.59 11.11
C ASP A 53 11.76 -2.26 11.28
N GLY A 54 10.51 -2.18 10.80
CA GLY A 54 9.61 -1.03 10.91
C GLY A 54 9.30 -0.34 9.56
N PRO A 55 8.97 0.97 9.58
CA PRO A 55 8.57 1.70 8.38
C PRO A 55 9.65 1.72 7.29
N CYS A 56 9.27 1.39 6.05
CA CYS A 56 10.09 1.47 4.86
C CYS A 56 9.39 2.25 3.73
N GLN A 57 10.04 2.43 2.58
CA GLN A 57 9.48 3.20 1.46
C GLN A 57 8.32 2.44 0.79
N ALA A 58 7.14 3.06 0.71
CA ALA A 58 6.06 2.57 -0.15
C ALA A 58 6.34 2.90 -1.62
N MET A 59 5.95 2.00 -2.50
CA MET A 59 6.16 2.10 -3.94
C MET A 59 4.81 1.99 -4.66
N ALA A 60 4.71 2.67 -5.81
CA ALA A 60 3.57 2.55 -6.70
C ALA A 60 4.00 2.33 -8.14
N ALA A 61 3.25 1.50 -8.86
CA ALA A 61 3.42 1.27 -10.28
C ALA A 61 2.08 0.88 -10.90
N LEU A 62 1.86 1.23 -12.17
CA LEU A 62 0.81 0.60 -12.95
C LEU A 62 1.14 -0.88 -13.18
N ALA A 63 0.15 -1.75 -13.02
CA ALA A 63 0.29 -3.19 -13.23
C ALA A 63 -0.94 -3.76 -13.95
N GLU A 64 -0.76 -4.87 -14.68
CA GLU A 64 -1.88 -5.70 -15.11
C GLU A 64 -2.31 -6.63 -13.99
N ASP A 65 -3.60 -6.62 -13.66
CA ASP A 65 -4.24 -7.68 -12.89
C ASP A 65 -5.06 -8.57 -13.83
N SER A 66 -4.97 -9.88 -13.61
CA SER A 66 -5.41 -10.96 -14.51
C SER A 66 -6.91 -11.01 -14.85
N GLY A 67 -7.70 -10.02 -14.44
CA GLY A 67 -9.12 -9.89 -14.74
C GLY A 67 -9.63 -8.44 -14.92
N ASP A 68 -9.04 -7.46 -14.25
CA ASP A 68 -9.56 -6.08 -14.18
C ASP A 68 -8.83 -5.07 -15.09
N GLY A 69 -7.82 -5.53 -15.82
CA GLY A 69 -7.00 -4.69 -16.69
C GLY A 69 -5.89 -3.97 -15.93
N VAL A 70 -5.65 -2.70 -16.27
CA VAL A 70 -4.56 -1.92 -15.68
C VAL A 70 -5.02 -1.27 -14.37
N ILE A 71 -4.33 -1.62 -13.28
CA ILE A 71 -4.53 -1.06 -11.94
C ILE A 71 -3.33 -0.20 -11.53
N LEU A 72 -3.53 0.65 -10.53
CA LEU A 72 -2.44 1.20 -9.74
C LEU A 72 -2.16 0.24 -8.57
N LEU A 73 -0.99 -0.40 -8.59
CA LEU A 73 -0.51 -1.21 -7.48
C LEU A 73 0.29 -0.31 -6.52
N VAL A 74 -0.08 -0.34 -5.23
CA VAL A 74 0.71 0.24 -4.14
C VAL A 74 1.17 -0.87 -3.22
N TYR A 75 2.46 -0.98 -3.01
CA TYR A 75 3.07 -2.04 -2.20
C TYR A 75 4.21 -1.48 -1.35
N GLY A 76 4.65 -2.28 -0.38
CA GLY A 76 5.66 -1.89 0.59
C GLY A 76 6.63 -3.01 0.88
N GLY A 77 6.86 -3.24 2.18
CA GLY A 77 7.79 -4.24 2.68
C GLY A 77 7.15 -5.61 2.91
N SER A 78 7.87 -6.48 3.62
CA SER A 78 7.49 -7.85 3.97
C SER A 78 6.23 -7.96 4.83
N GLU A 79 5.81 -6.88 5.48
CA GLU A 79 4.57 -6.78 6.25
C GLU A 79 3.55 -5.85 5.58
N GLY A 80 3.73 -5.56 4.29
CA GLY A 80 2.81 -4.79 3.46
C GLY A 80 3.02 -3.27 3.58
N ILE A 81 1.91 -2.54 3.61
CA ILE A 81 1.88 -1.07 3.74
C ILE A 81 1.09 -0.66 4.98
N ARG A 82 1.42 0.51 5.53
CA ARG A 82 0.68 1.13 6.62
C ARG A 82 0.17 2.50 6.19
N LEU A 83 -1.07 2.79 6.57
CA LEU A 83 -1.83 3.96 6.18
C LEU A 83 -2.29 4.74 7.42
N LYS A 84 -2.43 6.05 7.25
CA LYS A 84 -3.07 6.94 8.23
C LYS A 84 -3.69 8.14 7.52
N ALA A 85 -4.56 8.86 8.22
CA ALA A 85 -5.18 10.07 7.67
C ALA A 85 -4.13 11.11 7.25
N ASP A 86 -4.43 11.90 6.22
CA ASP A 86 -3.49 12.89 5.68
C ASP A 86 -3.03 13.94 6.71
N ASP A 87 -3.91 14.31 7.63
CA ASP A 87 -3.68 15.27 8.70
C ASP A 87 -3.08 14.65 9.97
N ASP A 88 -2.87 13.33 10.01
CA ASP A 88 -2.27 12.65 11.14
C ASP A 88 -0.75 12.88 11.19
N THR A 89 -0.31 13.58 12.24
CA THR A 89 1.09 13.92 12.51
C THR A 89 1.78 12.95 13.47
N ALA A 90 1.07 11.95 14.00
CA ALA A 90 1.65 10.93 14.84
C ALA A 90 2.72 10.13 14.08
N THR A 91 3.72 9.65 14.80
CA THR A 91 4.68 8.70 14.25
C THR A 91 3.99 7.42 13.85
N TRP A 92 4.55 6.75 12.86
CA TRP A 92 4.14 5.41 12.46
C TRP A 92 4.26 4.43 13.63
N ASP A 93 3.17 3.75 13.97
CA ASP A 93 3.06 2.90 15.14
C ASP A 93 2.02 1.80 14.94
N LEU A 94 2.40 0.54 15.21
CA LEU A 94 1.53 -0.63 15.12
C LEU A 94 0.37 -0.59 16.12
N ASP A 95 0.59 0.02 17.28
CA ASP A 95 -0.40 0.09 18.36
C ASP A 95 -1.38 1.26 18.20
N ASN A 96 -1.16 2.15 17.22
CA ASN A 96 -2.04 3.28 16.96
C ASN A 96 -3.26 2.85 16.14
N SER A 97 -4.44 2.83 16.76
CA SER A 97 -5.70 2.46 16.13
C SER A 97 -6.22 3.45 15.05
N GLY A 98 -5.60 4.63 14.93
CA GLY A 98 -5.85 5.56 13.83
C GLY A 98 -5.09 5.22 12.55
N GLN A 99 -4.19 4.23 12.63
CA GLN A 99 -3.39 3.72 11.53
C GLN A 99 -3.81 2.28 11.24
N TRP A 100 -3.73 1.87 9.98
CA TRP A 100 -4.11 0.52 9.58
C TRP A 100 -3.15 -0.02 8.53
N GLY A 101 -3.03 -1.35 8.50
CA GLY A 101 -2.19 -2.05 7.53
C GLY A 101 -3.01 -2.69 6.43
N GLU A 102 -2.41 -2.81 5.26
CA GLU A 102 -2.92 -3.57 4.12
C GLU A 102 -1.75 -4.31 3.47
N PRO A 103 -1.96 -5.50 2.87
CA PRO A 103 -0.88 -6.19 2.18
C PRO A 103 -0.38 -5.38 0.96
N CYS A 104 -1.31 -4.87 0.18
CA CYS A 104 -1.08 -3.92 -0.91
C CYS A 104 -2.40 -3.25 -1.26
N LEU A 105 -2.39 -2.13 -1.99
CA LEU A 105 -3.60 -1.59 -2.61
C LEU A 105 -3.60 -1.87 -4.10
N MET A 106 -4.75 -2.32 -4.59
CA MET A 106 -5.06 -2.44 -6.01
C MET A 106 -6.16 -1.43 -6.32
N LEU A 107 -5.76 -0.28 -6.87
CA LEU A 107 -6.64 0.87 -7.04
C LEU A 107 -6.90 1.13 -8.54
N ASP A 108 -7.90 1.96 -8.84
CA ASP A 108 -8.11 2.43 -10.20
C ASP A 108 -6.84 3.15 -10.70
N LYS A 109 -6.42 2.89 -11.93
CA LYS A 109 -5.22 3.52 -12.52
C LYS A 109 -5.25 5.06 -12.53
N ALA A 110 -6.42 5.69 -12.45
CA ALA A 110 -6.60 7.14 -12.39
C ALA A 110 -6.55 7.69 -10.95
N THR A 111 -6.29 6.84 -9.96
CA THR A 111 -6.13 7.24 -8.56
C THR A 111 -4.97 8.22 -8.40
N ASN A 112 -5.20 9.27 -7.61
CA ASN A 112 -4.18 10.27 -7.33
C ASN A 112 -3.23 9.78 -6.23
N TYR A 113 -1.93 10.00 -6.43
CA TYR A 113 -0.87 9.69 -5.46
C TYR A 113 0.26 10.72 -5.57
N SER A 114 1.09 10.84 -4.54
CA SER A 114 2.27 11.73 -4.53
C SER A 114 3.40 11.22 -3.64
#